data_AF-A0A7J6TSS4-F1
#
_entry.id   AF-A0A7J6TSS4-F1
#
_cell.length_a   1.000
_cell.length_b   1.000
_cell.length_c   1.000
_cell.angle_alpha   90.00
_cell.angle_beta   90.00
_cell.angle_gamma   90.00
#
_symmetry.space_group_name_H-M   'P 1'
#
loop_
_entity.id
_entity.type
_entity.pdbx_description
1 polymer ?
#
loop_
_entity_poly.entity_id
_entity_poly.type
_entity_poly.pdbx_seq_one_letter_code
_entity_poly.pdbx_strand_id
1 'polypeptide(L)'
;SIGMIGYPNVGKSSVINALKRKKVCKAAPVPGETKVWQYVALTKRIYLIDCPGIVPATSDDFKQDCAKILKGVVRPERVENPSNYIDEVLSRAKREDLITKYSLPNDFEWADGDDFLTKIAQQMGKLRKGGEADIETAARIVLYDWQKGRIPYFELPPKDGEDDHEDDEEEKEEEEVNVTEGDDGKQTITIHQDLSSIDEALEGSVGEEATLDGEGEEEPSAPAKRTTAATAADAATAAAEEVDWDKLQEDFDQEE
;
A
#
# COMPACT_ATOMS: atom_id res chain seq x y z
N SER A 1 -25.54 -15.55 7.17
CA SER A 1 -24.71 -14.38 7.53
C SER A 1 -23.25 -14.63 7.13
N ILE A 2 -22.46 -13.60 6.88
CA ILE A 2 -21.07 -13.68 6.42
C ILE A 2 -20.20 -12.82 7.35
N GLY A 3 -19.18 -13.41 7.97
CA GLY A 3 -18.26 -12.70 8.87
C GLY A 3 -16.99 -12.21 8.19
N MET A 4 -16.54 -11.02 8.56
CA MET A 4 -15.28 -10.44 8.11
C MET A 4 -14.24 -10.57 9.22
N ILE A 5 -13.25 -11.46 9.02
CA ILE A 5 -12.21 -11.78 10.01
C ILE A 5 -10.84 -11.39 9.43
N GLY A 6 -9.93 -10.92 10.27
CA GLY A 6 -8.55 -10.60 9.89
C GLY A 6 -7.87 -9.65 10.85
N TYR A 7 -6.61 -9.33 10.55
CA TYR A 7 -5.78 -8.40 11.34
C TYR A 7 -6.43 -7.02 11.50
N PRO A 8 -6.06 -6.25 12.53
CA PRO A 8 -6.39 -4.82 12.61
C PRO A 8 -5.98 -4.06 11.34
N ASN A 9 -6.67 -2.96 11.03
CA ASN A 9 -6.34 -2.03 9.94
C ASN A 9 -6.31 -2.57 8.49
N VAL A 10 -6.63 -3.85 8.24
CA VAL A 10 -6.75 -4.42 6.88
C VAL A 10 -7.99 -3.96 6.09
N GLY A 11 -8.79 -3.05 6.65
CA GLY A 11 -9.94 -2.46 5.94
C GLY A 11 -11.28 -3.21 6.05
N LYS A 12 -11.44 -4.16 6.98
CA LYS A 12 -12.70 -4.92 7.19
C LYS A 12 -13.97 -4.04 7.21
N SER A 13 -14.01 -3.07 8.13
CA SER A 13 -15.12 -2.12 8.27
C SER A 13 -15.27 -1.21 7.04
N SER A 14 -14.16 -0.89 6.36
CA SER A 14 -14.17 -0.08 5.13
C SER A 14 -14.79 -0.85 3.96
N VAL A 15 -14.50 -2.14 3.83
CA VAL A 15 -15.10 -3.02 2.82
C VAL A 15 -16.62 -3.11 3.03
N ILE A 16 -17.06 -3.28 4.28
CA ILE A 16 -18.49 -3.30 4.61
C ILE A 16 -19.17 -1.97 4.23
N ASN A 17 -18.54 -0.84 4.56
CA ASN A 17 -19.04 0.49 4.19
C ASN A 17 -19.12 0.68 2.67
N ALA A 18 -18.12 0.18 1.94
CA ALA A 18 -18.09 0.24 0.48
C ALA A 18 -19.21 -0.60 -0.14
N LEU A 19 -19.41 -1.84 0.34
CA LEU A 19 -20.50 -2.72 -0.09
C LEU A 19 -21.87 -2.11 0.22
N LYS A 20 -22.02 -1.46 1.38
CA LYS A 20 -23.28 -0.80 1.77
C LYS A 20 -23.47 0.56 1.09
N ARG A 21 -22.43 1.12 0.47
CA ARG A 21 -22.37 2.49 -0.10
C ARG A 21 -22.78 3.57 0.92
N LYS A 22 -22.58 3.30 2.20
CA LYS A 22 -22.91 4.18 3.32
C LYS A 22 -21.95 3.90 4.47
N LYS A 23 -21.63 4.93 5.23
CA LYS A 23 -20.88 4.80 6.49
C LYS A 23 -21.79 4.19 7.57
N VAL A 24 -21.71 2.87 7.72
CA VAL A 24 -22.43 2.08 8.73
C VAL A 24 -21.52 1.62 9.85
N CYS A 25 -20.31 1.17 9.52
CA CYS A 25 -19.27 0.83 10.47
C CYS A 25 -18.35 2.04 10.71
N LYS A 26 -17.86 2.18 11.94
CA LYS A 26 -16.75 3.10 12.24
C LYS A 26 -15.47 2.54 11.63
N ALA A 27 -14.77 3.36 10.87
CA ALA A 27 -13.49 3.02 10.26
C ALA A 27 -12.53 4.16 10.51
N ALA A 28 -11.36 3.84 11.04
CA ALA A 28 -10.30 4.79 11.32
C ALA A 28 -8.95 4.10 11.05
N PRO A 29 -7.92 4.86 10.66
CA PRO A 29 -6.59 4.34 10.36
C PRO A 29 -5.78 4.16 11.64
N VAL A 30 -6.41 3.56 12.65
CA VAL A 30 -5.84 3.28 13.96
C VAL A 30 -6.38 1.93 14.43
N PRO A 31 -5.53 1.07 14.99
CA PRO A 31 -5.97 -0.24 15.46
C PRO A 31 -6.92 -0.09 16.65
N GLY A 32 -7.86 -1.03 16.75
CA GLY A 32 -8.86 -1.09 17.83
C GLY A 32 -10.07 -0.17 17.65
N GLU A 33 -10.34 0.30 16.43
CA GLU A 33 -11.55 1.08 16.14
C GLU A 33 -12.83 0.25 16.34
N THR A 34 -12.90 -0.94 15.73
CA THR A 34 -13.97 -1.91 15.96
C THR A 34 -13.66 -2.70 17.23
N LYS A 35 -14.44 -2.46 18.29
CA LYS A 35 -14.28 -3.11 19.61
C LYS A 35 -15.24 -4.25 19.86
N VAL A 36 -16.44 -4.15 19.30
CA VAL A 36 -17.52 -5.12 19.45
C VAL A 36 -18.01 -5.48 18.05
N TRP A 37 -18.35 -6.75 17.88
CA TRP A 37 -18.93 -7.25 16.65
C TRP A 37 -20.33 -6.67 16.42
N GLN A 38 -20.72 -6.48 15.16
CA GLN A 38 -22.02 -5.93 14.79
C GLN A 38 -22.56 -6.53 13.49
N TYR A 39 -23.89 -6.65 13.41
CA TYR A 39 -24.60 -7.06 12.20
C TYR A 39 -24.89 -5.87 11.30
N VAL A 40 -24.65 -6.05 10.00
CA VAL A 40 -24.96 -5.08 8.96
C VAL A 40 -25.76 -5.77 7.86
N ALA A 41 -27.02 -5.39 7.71
CA ALA A 41 -27.86 -5.91 6.62
C ALA A 41 -27.37 -5.37 5.27
N LEU A 42 -26.86 -6.24 4.40
CA LEU A 42 -26.51 -5.88 3.02
C LEU A 42 -27.76 -5.94 2.14
N THR A 43 -28.46 -7.07 2.18
CA THR A 43 -29.76 -7.30 1.53
C THR A 43 -30.75 -7.90 2.52
N LYS A 44 -32.00 -8.15 2.12
CA LYS A 44 -33.01 -8.83 2.97
C LYS A 44 -32.60 -10.25 3.40
N ARG A 45 -31.68 -10.89 2.68
CA ARG A 45 -31.25 -12.29 2.91
C ARG A 45 -29.78 -12.40 3.34
N ILE A 46 -29.00 -11.33 3.23
CA ILE A 46 -27.55 -11.36 3.47
C ILE A 46 -27.20 -10.31 4.53
N TYR A 47 -26.65 -10.80 5.63
CA TYR A 47 -26.10 -10.00 6.72
C TYR A 47 -24.59 -10.18 6.76
N LEU A 48 -23.87 -9.06 6.83
CA LEU A 48 -22.43 -9.01 7.09
C LEU A 48 -22.19 -8.84 8.59
N ILE A 49 -21.11 -9.42 9.09
CA ILE A 49 -20.67 -9.27 10.48
C ILE A 49 -19.31 -8.60 10.47
N ASP A 50 -19.23 -7.39 11.03
CA ASP A 50 -17.96 -6.70 11.27
C ASP A 50 -17.38 -7.16 12.60
N CYS A 51 -16.16 -7.68 12.60
CA CYS A 51 -15.50 -8.18 13.80
C CYS A 51 -14.28 -7.33 14.18
N PRO A 52 -13.92 -7.27 15.47
CA PRO A 52 -12.64 -6.69 15.89
C PRO A 52 -11.46 -7.40 15.20
N GLY A 53 -10.35 -6.69 15.03
CA GLY A 53 -9.13 -7.29 14.48
C GLY A 53 -8.52 -8.30 15.45
N ILE A 54 -8.13 -9.47 14.95
CA ILE A 54 -7.51 -10.54 15.73
C ILE A 54 -6.04 -10.64 15.35
N VAL A 55 -5.19 -10.82 16.34
CA VAL A 55 -3.75 -11.03 16.20
C VAL A 55 -3.46 -12.35 16.90
N PRO A 56 -2.96 -13.37 16.19
CA PRO A 56 -2.54 -14.62 16.82
C PRO A 56 -1.53 -14.35 17.93
N ALA A 57 -1.63 -15.08 19.03
CA ALA A 57 -0.59 -15.07 20.06
C ALA A 57 0.64 -15.77 19.47
N THR A 58 1.72 -15.00 19.31
CA THR A 58 3.01 -15.49 18.84
C THR A 58 4.04 -15.23 19.95
N SER A 59 5.22 -15.84 19.86
CA SER A 59 6.30 -15.63 20.84
C SER A 59 6.71 -14.15 20.97
N ASP A 60 7.29 -13.79 22.11
CA ASP A 60 7.82 -12.44 22.34
C ASP A 60 9.22 -12.31 21.73
N ASP A 61 9.29 -12.48 20.40
CA ASP A 61 10.52 -12.33 19.61
C ASP A 61 10.55 -10.96 18.93
N PHE A 62 11.74 -10.35 18.88
CA PHE A 62 11.93 -9.04 18.24
C PHE A 62 11.41 -9.01 16.79
N LYS A 63 11.69 -10.05 15.99
CA LYS A 63 11.21 -10.15 14.61
C LYS A 63 9.68 -10.10 14.51
N GLN A 64 8.99 -10.73 15.46
CA GLN A 64 7.53 -10.77 15.46
C GLN A 64 6.95 -9.43 15.92
N ASP A 65 7.60 -8.77 16.87
CA ASP A 65 7.22 -7.43 17.30
C ASP A 65 7.43 -6.39 16.19
N CYS A 66 8.54 -6.46 15.45
CA CYS A 66 8.74 -5.72 14.21
C CYS A 66 7.58 -5.93 13.24
N ALA A 67 7.22 -7.20 12.97
CA ALA A 67 6.11 -7.52 12.07
C ALA A 67 4.76 -6.96 12.57
N LYS A 68 4.47 -7.02 13.88
CA LYS A 68 3.24 -6.44 14.46
C LYS A 68 3.19 -4.93 14.26
N ILE A 69 4.29 -4.22 14.49
CA ILE A 69 4.37 -2.77 14.33
C ILE A 69 4.23 -2.38 12.86
N LEU A 70 4.97 -3.02 11.95
CA LEU A 70 4.94 -2.70 10.52
C LEU A 70 3.59 -3.02 9.87
N LYS A 71 2.87 -4.05 10.36
CA LYS A 71 1.49 -4.36 9.94
C LYS A 71 0.42 -3.43 10.52
N GLY A 72 0.80 -2.45 11.34
CA GLY A 72 -0.15 -1.50 11.93
C GLY A 72 -1.03 -2.08 13.03
N VAL A 73 -0.61 -3.19 13.66
CA VAL A 73 -1.32 -3.79 14.81
C VAL A 73 -1.20 -2.89 16.04
N VAL A 74 -0.01 -2.31 16.22
CA VAL A 74 0.34 -1.44 17.35
C VAL A 74 0.39 0.00 16.87
N ARG A 75 -0.13 0.90 17.71
CA ARG A 75 -0.06 2.35 17.49
C ARG A 75 1.39 2.82 17.63
N PRO A 76 1.96 3.59 16.68
CA PRO A 76 3.33 4.11 16.80
C PRO A 76 3.56 4.92 18.09
N GLU A 77 2.51 5.53 18.65
CA GLU A 77 2.56 6.27 19.91
C GLU A 77 2.79 5.38 21.14
N ARG A 78 2.50 4.08 21.05
CA ARG A 78 2.65 3.11 22.15
C ARG A 78 3.94 2.29 22.05
N VAL A 79 4.71 2.48 21.00
CA VAL A 79 6.02 1.82 20.85
C VAL A 79 7.01 2.53 21.76
N GLU A 80 7.73 1.76 22.59
CA GLU A 80 8.71 2.29 23.55
C GLU A 80 9.97 2.81 22.85
N ASN A 81 10.58 1.99 21.97
CA ASN A 81 11.80 2.32 21.24
C ASN A 81 11.54 2.29 19.72
N PRO A 82 10.95 3.35 19.13
CA PRO A 82 10.56 3.36 17.73
C PRO A 82 11.76 3.34 16.76
N SER A 83 12.95 3.79 17.17
CA SER A 83 14.18 3.80 16.36
C SER A 83 14.60 2.40 15.92
N ASN A 84 14.47 1.39 16.79
CA ASN A 84 14.92 0.02 16.53
C ASN A 84 14.20 -0.67 15.36
N TYR A 85 13.06 -0.13 14.93
CA TYR A 85 12.24 -0.71 13.86
C TYR A 85 12.51 -0.05 12.50
N ILE A 86 13.31 1.01 12.46
CA ILE A 86 13.53 1.81 11.25
C ILE A 86 14.45 1.09 10.28
N ASP A 87 15.44 0.34 10.75
CA ASP A 87 16.30 -0.45 9.86
C ASP A 87 15.47 -1.43 9.00
N GLU A 88 14.45 -2.05 9.58
CA GLU A 88 13.53 -2.94 8.88
C GLU A 88 12.59 -2.20 7.92
N VAL A 89 12.29 -0.92 8.18
CA VAL A 89 11.55 -0.07 7.22
C VAL A 89 12.44 0.26 6.04
N LEU A 90 13.69 0.63 6.30
CA LEU A 90 14.66 1.02 5.29
C LEU A 90 15.08 -0.16 4.41
N SER A 91 15.17 -1.37 4.95
CA SER A 91 15.46 -2.58 4.17
C SER A 91 14.35 -2.94 3.18
N ARG A 92 13.11 -2.55 3.48
CA ARG A 92 11.91 -2.86 2.67
C ARG A 92 11.49 -1.73 1.76
N ALA A 93 11.76 -0.48 2.14
CA ALA A 93 11.41 0.70 1.36
C ALA A 93 12.42 0.95 0.25
N LYS A 94 11.95 1.35 -0.93
CA LYS A 94 12.85 1.82 -1.99
C LYS A 94 13.41 3.19 -1.64
N ARG A 95 14.69 3.40 -1.97
CA ARG A 95 15.40 4.65 -1.72
C ARG A 95 14.71 5.83 -2.40
N GLU A 96 14.29 5.65 -3.65
CA GLU A 96 13.66 6.70 -4.47
C GLU A 96 12.34 7.17 -3.85
N ASP A 97 11.58 6.24 -3.27
CA ASP A 97 10.31 6.52 -2.61
C ASP A 97 10.51 7.36 -1.33
N LEU A 98 11.55 7.04 -0.55
CA LEU A 98 11.92 7.80 0.65
C LEU A 98 12.38 9.23 0.30
N ILE A 99 13.23 9.37 -0.72
CA ILE A 99 13.71 10.67 -1.21
C ILE A 99 12.53 11.54 -1.64
N THR A 100 11.62 10.98 -2.44
CA THR A 100 10.43 11.68 -2.92
C THR A 100 9.52 12.06 -1.75
N LYS A 101 9.28 11.14 -0.81
CA LYS A 101 8.35 11.33 0.31
C LYS A 101 8.81 12.39 1.31
N TYR A 102 10.11 12.46 1.56
CA TYR A 102 10.71 13.41 2.49
C TYR A 102 11.34 14.63 1.82
N SER A 103 11.24 14.72 0.49
CA SER A 103 11.84 15.80 -0.31
C SER A 103 13.33 15.93 -0.02
N LEU A 104 14.03 14.81 0.02
CA LEU A 104 15.47 14.73 0.26
C LEU A 104 16.24 15.09 -1.03
N PRO A 105 17.48 15.58 -0.92
CA PRO A 105 18.39 15.65 -2.04
C PRO A 105 18.66 14.26 -2.67
N ASN A 106 18.98 14.18 -3.96
CA ASN A 106 19.24 12.91 -4.64
C ASN A 106 20.54 12.24 -4.18
N ASP A 107 21.50 13.05 -3.74
CA ASP A 107 22.78 12.70 -3.12
C ASP A 107 22.65 12.39 -1.61
N PHE A 108 21.42 12.31 -1.09
CA PHE A 108 21.19 12.05 0.32
C PHE A 108 21.53 10.60 0.64
N GLU A 109 22.69 10.34 1.23
CA GLU A 109 23.09 9.02 1.70
C GLU A 109 22.90 8.88 3.20
N TRP A 110 22.64 7.67 3.67
CA TRP A 110 22.61 7.32 5.10
C TRP A 110 23.33 6.00 5.32
N ALA A 111 24.09 5.90 6.41
CA ALA A 111 24.78 4.66 6.77
C ALA A 111 23.84 3.71 7.51
N ASP A 112 23.16 4.23 8.55
CA ASP A 112 22.33 3.45 9.47
C ASP A 112 20.95 4.12 9.65
N GLY A 113 19.99 3.40 10.23
CA GLY A 113 18.68 3.96 10.57
C GLY A 113 18.76 5.19 11.48
N ASP A 114 19.70 5.23 12.42
CA ASP A 114 19.90 6.39 13.30
C ASP A 114 20.45 7.62 12.57
N ASP A 115 21.33 7.43 11.57
CA ASP A 115 21.83 8.51 10.71
C ASP A 115 20.71 9.06 9.82
N PHE A 116 19.92 8.16 9.22
CA PHE A 116 18.72 8.53 8.47
C PHE A 116 17.76 9.37 9.32
N LEU A 117 17.45 8.92 10.53
CA LEU A 117 16.56 9.64 11.45
C LEU A 117 17.10 10.99 11.87
N THR A 118 18.40 11.08 12.14
CA THR A 118 19.06 12.34 12.53
C THR A 118 18.93 13.39 11.43
N LYS A 119 19.23 13.00 10.19
CA LYS A 119 19.13 13.89 9.03
C LYS A 119 17.68 14.28 8.73
N ILE A 120 16.74 13.33 8.79
CA ILE A 120 15.30 13.59 8.62
C ILE A 120 14.78 14.54 9.70
N ALA A 121 15.17 14.33 10.96
CA ALA A 121 14.77 15.18 12.08
C ALA A 121 15.25 16.63 11.89
N GLN A 122 16.48 16.82 11.43
CA GLN A 122 17.03 18.14 11.10
C GLN A 122 16.25 18.81 9.96
N GLN A 123 15.98 18.08 8.88
CA GLN A 123 15.24 18.60 7.73
C GLN A 123 13.79 18.96 8.09
N MET A 124 13.13 18.17 8.94
CA MET A 124 11.77 18.44 9.42
C MET A 124 11.71 19.49 10.53
N GLY A 125 12.86 19.98 11.01
CA GLY A 125 12.94 20.90 12.16
C GLY A 125 12.48 20.27 13.48
N LYS A 126 12.53 18.94 13.60
CA LYS A 126 12.23 18.20 14.84
C LYS A 126 13.48 18.16 15.71
N LEU A 127 13.75 19.27 16.36
CA LEU A 127 14.90 19.45 17.24
C LEU A 127 14.45 19.56 18.70
N ARG A 128 15.23 18.95 19.60
CA ARG A 128 15.09 19.12 21.04
C ARG A 128 15.69 20.44 21.50
N LYS A 129 15.46 20.77 22.77
CA LYS A 129 16.12 21.92 23.41
C LYS A 129 17.63 21.71 23.35
N GLY A 130 18.34 22.64 22.71
CA GLY A 130 19.78 22.51 22.46
C GLY A 130 20.16 22.28 20.99
N GLY A 131 19.18 22.11 20.10
CA GLY A 131 19.44 21.93 18.66
C GLY A 131 19.78 20.49 18.25
N GLU A 132 19.72 19.55 19.20
CA GLU A 132 19.90 18.12 18.93
C GLU A 132 18.68 17.55 18.21
N ALA A 133 18.91 16.64 17.26
CA ALA A 133 17.86 15.96 16.52
C ALA A 133 16.97 15.09 17.44
N ASP A 134 15.65 15.19 17.28
CA ASP A 134 14.71 14.32 17.98
C ASP A 134 14.47 13.02 17.19
N ILE A 135 15.36 12.06 17.40
CA ILE A 135 15.34 10.74 16.75
C ILE A 135 14.03 10.00 17.03
N GLU A 136 13.52 10.06 18.26
CA GLU A 136 12.33 9.32 18.68
C GLU A 136 11.07 9.85 17.99
N THR A 137 10.91 11.18 17.95
CA THR A 137 9.79 11.82 17.24
C THR A 137 9.88 11.55 15.74
N ALA A 138 11.08 11.62 15.15
CA ALA A 138 11.29 11.29 13.75
C ALA A 138 10.91 9.83 13.44
N ALA A 139 11.35 8.88 14.27
CA ALA A 139 11.03 7.47 14.10
C ALA A 139 9.51 7.20 14.17
N ARG A 140 8.80 7.83 15.10
CA ARG A 140 7.32 7.75 15.16
C ARG A 140 6.66 8.28 13.90
N ILE A 141 7.16 9.37 13.32
CA ILE A 141 6.65 9.94 12.07
C ILE A 141 6.87 8.95 10.92
N VAL A 142 8.06 8.36 10.82
CA VAL A 142 8.40 7.38 9.77
C VAL A 142 7.51 6.14 9.89
N LEU A 143 7.37 5.57 11.08
CA LEU A 143 6.49 4.42 11.33
C LEU A 143 5.01 4.74 11.01
N TYR A 144 4.55 5.94 11.33
CA TYR A 144 3.20 6.37 10.99
C TYR A 144 3.02 6.53 9.48
N ASP A 145 4.00 7.09 8.77
CA ASP A 145 3.98 7.23 7.31
C ASP A 145 4.00 5.86 6.63
N TRP A 146 4.77 4.90 7.16
CA TRP A 146 4.77 3.51 6.75
C TRP A 146 3.38 2.86 6.90
N GLN A 147 2.80 2.89 8.10
CA GLN A 147 1.49 2.28 8.37
C GLN A 147 0.35 2.90 7.57
N LYS A 148 0.50 4.16 7.13
CA LYS A 148 -0.47 4.86 6.28
C LYS A 148 -0.31 4.56 4.80
N GLY A 149 0.71 3.81 4.39
CA GLY A 149 1.04 3.56 3.00
C GLY A 149 1.50 4.83 2.26
N ARG A 150 2.08 5.81 2.98
CA ARG A 150 2.72 6.97 2.34
C ARG A 150 4.08 6.61 1.77
N ILE A 151 4.72 5.59 2.33
CA ILE A 151 5.88 4.91 1.78
C ILE A 151 5.34 3.67 1.08
N PRO A 152 5.40 3.59 -0.26
CA PRO A 152 4.96 2.41 -0.99
C PRO A 152 5.81 1.21 -0.61
N TYR A 153 5.14 0.09 -0.33
CA TYR A 153 5.78 -1.19 -0.10
C TYR A 153 4.84 -2.31 -0.52
N PHE A 154 5.41 -3.33 -1.15
CA PHE A 154 4.74 -4.59 -1.44
C PHE A 154 5.77 -5.71 -1.38
N GLU A 155 5.32 -6.88 -0.92
CA GLU A 155 6.11 -8.10 -0.95
C GLU A 155 5.76 -8.86 -2.23
N LEU A 156 6.76 -9.41 -2.91
CA LEU A 156 6.51 -10.26 -4.06
C LEU A 156 5.86 -11.55 -3.58
N PRO A 157 4.93 -12.13 -4.37
CA PRO A 157 4.42 -13.45 -4.05
C PRO A 157 5.59 -14.45 -3.99
N PRO A 158 5.46 -15.53 -3.19
CA PRO A 158 6.38 -16.65 -3.28
C PRO A 158 6.50 -17.08 -4.74
N LYS A 159 7.72 -17.33 -5.21
CA LYS A 159 7.90 -17.85 -6.57
C LYS A 159 7.24 -19.23 -6.63
N ASP A 160 6.47 -19.47 -7.68
CA ASP A 160 5.89 -20.79 -7.92
C ASP A 160 7.03 -21.79 -8.17
N GLY A 161 7.37 -22.61 -7.17
CA GLY A 161 8.23 -23.79 -7.34
C GLY A 161 9.66 -23.76 -6.76
N GLU A 162 9.98 -22.94 -5.78
CA GLU A 162 11.19 -23.15 -4.96
C GLU A 162 10.75 -23.81 -3.64
N ASP A 163 10.87 -25.14 -3.58
CA ASP A 163 11.00 -25.88 -2.32
C ASP A 163 12.06 -25.20 -1.45
N ASP A 164 11.87 -25.20 -0.13
CA ASP A 164 12.76 -24.63 0.89
C ASP A 164 14.23 -25.11 0.78
N HIS A 165 14.96 -24.59 -0.19
CA HIS A 165 16.41 -24.73 -0.33
C HIS A 165 17.01 -23.33 -0.23
N GLU A 166 17.66 -23.09 0.91
CA GLU A 166 18.61 -22.01 1.12
C GLU A 166 19.70 -22.12 0.05
N ASP A 167 19.56 -21.40 -1.06
CA ASP A 167 20.62 -21.26 -2.05
C ASP A 167 21.00 -19.79 -2.21
N ASP A 168 22.32 -19.63 -2.26
CA ASP A 168 23.11 -18.45 -1.95
C ASP A 168 22.89 -17.26 -2.88
N GLU A 169 23.30 -16.10 -2.37
CA GLU A 169 23.36 -14.79 -3.01
C GLU A 169 23.91 -14.86 -4.45
N GLU A 170 23.07 -14.59 -5.45
CA GLU A 170 23.55 -14.23 -6.79
C GLU A 170 23.94 -12.74 -6.79
N GLU A 171 25.25 -12.50 -6.74
CA GLU A 171 25.90 -11.22 -6.97
C GLU A 171 25.43 -10.63 -8.31
N LYS A 172 24.87 -9.41 -8.27
CA LYS A 172 24.60 -8.63 -9.48
C LYS A 172 25.91 -8.01 -9.95
N GLU A 173 26.48 -8.51 -11.03
CA GLU A 173 27.60 -7.85 -11.73
C GLU A 173 27.12 -6.48 -12.27
N GLU A 174 27.89 -5.44 -11.96
CA GLU A 174 27.68 -4.07 -12.44
C GLU A 174 28.09 -3.97 -13.93
N GLU A 175 27.21 -3.45 -14.80
CA GLU A 175 27.53 -3.16 -16.20
C GLU A 175 28.48 -1.94 -16.29
N GLU A 176 29.74 -2.16 -16.67
CA GLU A 176 30.67 -1.06 -16.97
C GLU A 176 30.39 -0.43 -18.35
N VAL A 177 30.14 0.88 -18.40
CA VAL A 177 30.06 1.67 -19.63
C VAL A 177 31.41 2.30 -19.94
N ASN A 178 32.07 1.86 -21.01
CA ASN A 178 33.32 2.47 -21.49
C ASN A 178 33.05 3.50 -22.60
N VAL A 179 33.54 4.74 -22.40
CA VAL A 179 33.50 5.84 -23.38
C VAL A 179 34.92 6.07 -23.89
N THR A 180 35.13 5.97 -25.21
CA THR A 180 36.40 6.38 -25.85
C THR A 180 36.17 7.55 -26.81
N GLU A 181 36.97 8.61 -26.67
CA GLU A 181 36.99 9.75 -27.61
C GLU A 181 37.81 9.41 -28.87
N GLY A 182 37.21 9.61 -30.04
CA GLY A 182 37.91 9.64 -31.33
C GLY A 182 38.22 11.08 -31.76
N ASP A 183 39.34 11.26 -32.47
CA ASP A 183 39.98 12.52 -32.90
C ASP A 183 39.18 13.38 -33.92
N ASP A 184 37.87 13.16 -34.03
CA ASP A 184 37.03 13.77 -35.08
C ASP A 184 35.73 14.40 -34.52
N GLY A 185 35.60 14.53 -33.20
CA GLY A 185 34.52 15.30 -32.56
C GLY A 185 33.10 14.70 -32.67
N LYS A 186 32.96 13.39 -32.91
CA LYS A 186 31.68 12.68 -32.79
C LYS A 186 31.76 11.59 -31.71
N GLN A 187 30.80 11.60 -30.77
CA GLN A 187 30.65 10.55 -29.75
C GLN A 187 29.86 9.37 -30.31
N THR A 188 30.33 8.14 -30.06
CA THR A 188 29.64 6.89 -30.41
C THR A 188 29.58 6.03 -29.17
N ILE A 189 28.36 5.58 -28.79
CA ILE A 189 28.12 4.66 -27.68
C ILE A 189 27.84 3.28 -28.28
N THR A 190 28.59 2.26 -27.86
CA THR A 190 28.38 0.87 -28.30
C THR A 190 27.88 0.06 -27.12
N ILE A 191 26.67 -0.51 -27.25
CA ILE A 191 26.10 -1.47 -26.30
C ILE A 191 26.17 -2.84 -26.98
N HIS A 192 26.89 -3.79 -26.38
CA HIS A 192 26.90 -5.18 -26.84
C HIS A 192 25.76 -5.93 -26.15
N GLN A 193 24.73 -6.35 -26.92
CA GLN A 193 23.78 -7.37 -26.48
C GLN A 193 24.09 -8.66 -27.23
N ASP A 194 24.54 -9.70 -26.53
CA ASP A 194 24.58 -11.06 -27.06
C ASP A 194 23.16 -11.64 -27.04
N LEU A 195 22.54 -11.71 -28.22
CA LEU A 195 21.27 -12.41 -28.45
C LEU A 195 21.56 -13.70 -29.21
N SER A 196 21.85 -14.77 -28.46
CA SER A 196 21.75 -16.14 -28.97
C SER A 196 20.89 -16.94 -28.01
N SER A 197 19.77 -17.45 -28.52
CA SER A 197 18.82 -18.44 -27.92
C SER A 197 17.38 -17.94 -27.79
N ILE A 198 16.76 -17.48 -28.88
CA ILE A 198 15.31 -17.62 -29.09
C ILE A 198 15.10 -18.00 -30.55
N ASP A 199 15.11 -19.29 -30.86
CA ASP A 199 14.68 -19.77 -32.19
C ASP A 199 14.06 -21.18 -32.18
N GLU A 200 13.52 -21.64 -31.05
CA GLU A 200 12.97 -23.00 -30.98
C GLU A 200 11.67 -23.08 -30.19
N ALA A 201 10.60 -22.40 -30.65
CA ALA A 201 9.26 -22.64 -30.11
C ALA A 201 8.08 -22.21 -31.02
N LEU A 202 8.20 -22.21 -32.36
CA LEU A 202 7.02 -21.90 -33.18
C LEU A 202 7.05 -22.54 -34.58
N GLU A 203 6.91 -23.87 -34.64
CA GLU A 203 6.34 -24.54 -35.80
C GLU A 203 5.31 -25.60 -35.37
N GLY A 204 4.05 -25.39 -35.78
CA GLY A 204 3.05 -26.46 -35.91
C GLY A 204 1.69 -26.21 -35.26
N SER A 205 0.75 -25.59 -35.96
CA SER A 205 -0.45 -26.29 -36.46
C SER A 205 -1.39 -25.38 -37.26
N VAL A 206 -1.74 -25.90 -38.43
CA VAL A 206 -2.71 -25.50 -39.46
C VAL A 206 -4.07 -25.00 -38.95
N GLY A 207 -4.63 -23.99 -39.63
CA GLY A 207 -6.01 -24.10 -40.16
C GLY A 207 -6.99 -22.93 -39.95
N GLU A 208 -7.42 -22.38 -41.10
CA GLU A 208 -8.79 -21.95 -41.44
C GLU A 208 -9.14 -20.45 -41.46
N GLU A 209 -9.98 -20.15 -42.45
CA GLU A 209 -10.15 -18.94 -43.26
C GLU A 209 -10.94 -17.80 -42.59
N ALA A 210 -10.77 -16.55 -43.07
CA ALA A 210 -11.77 -15.87 -43.91
C ALA A 210 -11.46 -14.37 -44.09
N THR A 211 -11.54 -13.95 -45.36
CA THR A 211 -11.44 -12.61 -45.92
C THR A 211 -12.49 -11.62 -45.39
N LEU A 212 -12.19 -10.31 -45.39
CA LEU A 212 -13.02 -9.25 -46.01
C LEU A 212 -12.36 -7.86 -45.90
N ASP A 213 -12.60 -7.08 -46.96
CA ASP A 213 -11.91 -5.87 -47.41
C ASP A 213 -12.22 -4.56 -46.64
N GLY A 214 -11.35 -3.55 -46.84
CA GLY A 214 -11.85 -2.24 -47.30
C GLY A 214 -11.82 -1.03 -46.35
N GLU A 215 -10.72 -0.28 -46.41
CA GLU A 215 -10.61 1.20 -46.59
C GLU A 215 -11.21 2.23 -45.60
N GLY A 216 -10.35 3.24 -45.29
CA GLY A 216 -10.70 4.68 -45.18
C GLY A 216 -10.91 5.22 -43.77
N GLU A 217 -9.93 5.92 -43.17
CA GLU A 217 -9.83 7.41 -43.08
C GLU A 217 -10.94 8.02 -42.18
N GLU A 218 -10.73 8.89 -41.17
CA GLU A 218 -9.77 9.99 -40.95
C GLU A 218 -9.83 10.44 -39.46
N GLU A 219 -8.72 10.99 -38.94
CA GLU A 219 -8.57 11.79 -37.71
C GLU A 219 -9.23 13.19 -37.86
N PRO A 220 -9.63 13.95 -36.81
CA PRO A 220 -8.63 14.75 -36.06
C PRO A 220 -8.92 15.18 -34.59
N SER A 221 -7.83 15.29 -33.82
CA SER A 221 -7.34 16.42 -32.98
C SER A 221 -8.27 17.27 -32.06
N ALA A 222 -7.75 17.55 -30.85
CA ALA A 222 -8.34 18.20 -29.66
C ALA A 222 -8.37 19.77 -29.67
N PRO A 223 -8.48 20.49 -28.51
CA PRO A 223 -9.67 20.71 -27.65
C PRO A 223 -9.99 22.22 -27.40
N ALA A 224 -11.15 22.56 -26.80
CA ALA A 224 -11.47 23.94 -26.40
C ALA A 224 -12.22 24.11 -25.06
N LYS A 225 -11.61 24.97 -24.22
CA LYS A 225 -12.15 26.00 -23.29
C LYS A 225 -13.02 25.66 -22.07
N ARG A 226 -12.45 26.04 -20.92
CA ARG A 226 -13.06 26.60 -19.68
C ARG A 226 -14.31 27.45 -19.91
N THR A 227 -15.33 27.22 -19.09
CA THR A 227 -16.26 28.26 -18.61
C THR A 227 -16.62 28.02 -17.13
N THR A 228 -16.81 29.13 -16.44
CA THR A 228 -17.19 29.33 -15.04
C THR A 228 -18.72 29.35 -14.88
N ALA A 229 -19.27 28.86 -13.75
CA ALA A 229 -20.28 29.56 -12.92
C ALA A 229 -20.90 28.62 -11.87
N ALA A 230 -21.10 29.17 -10.67
CA ALA A 230 -21.80 28.60 -9.53
C ALA A 230 -23.33 28.68 -9.68
N THR A 231 -24.08 27.83 -8.96
CA THR A 231 -25.26 28.19 -8.13
C THR A 231 -25.81 26.99 -7.34
N ALA A 232 -26.54 27.31 -6.27
CA ALA A 232 -26.96 26.49 -5.13
C ALA A 232 -28.16 25.55 -5.37
N ALA A 233 -28.30 24.54 -4.50
CA ALA A 233 -29.51 23.79 -4.08
C ALA A 233 -29.03 22.63 -3.18
N ASP A 234 -29.69 22.11 -2.14
CA ASP A 234 -30.90 22.41 -1.41
C ASP A 234 -30.81 21.61 -0.09
N ALA A 235 -31.40 22.11 0.99
CA ALA A 235 -31.44 21.43 2.28
C ALA A 235 -32.71 20.55 2.36
N ALA A 236 -32.54 19.23 2.50
CA ALA A 236 -33.63 18.31 2.80
C ALA A 236 -33.22 17.36 3.93
N THR A 237 -33.72 17.67 5.13
CA THR A 237 -33.61 16.83 6.33
C THR A 237 -34.73 15.79 6.28
N ALA A 238 -34.40 14.51 6.07
CA ALA A 238 -35.34 13.40 6.24
C ALA A 238 -35.16 12.81 7.66
N ALA A 239 -36.21 12.89 8.46
CA ALA A 239 -36.28 12.22 9.77
C ALA A 239 -36.19 10.71 9.58
N ALA A 240 -35.28 10.06 10.30
CA ALA A 240 -35.20 8.61 10.37
C ALA A 240 -36.20 8.12 11.42
N GLU A 241 -37.12 7.23 11.02
CA GLU A 241 -37.93 6.47 11.97
C GLU A 241 -37.02 5.50 12.74
N GLU A 242 -37.12 5.55 14.07
CA GLU A 242 -36.51 4.55 14.95
C GLU A 242 -37.29 3.23 14.82
N VAL A 243 -36.55 2.15 14.57
CA VAL A 243 -37.09 0.79 14.51
C VAL A 243 -37.04 0.20 15.91
N ASP A 244 -38.19 -0.23 16.40
CA ASP A 244 -38.37 -0.91 17.68
C ASP A 244 -37.88 -2.37 17.59
N TRP A 245 -36.82 -2.65 18.32
CA TRP A 245 -36.13 -3.94 18.31
C TRP A 245 -36.83 -5.00 19.15
N ASP A 246 -37.61 -4.60 20.16
CA ASP A 246 -38.31 -5.54 21.04
C ASP A 246 -39.44 -6.24 20.27
N LYS A 247 -40.10 -5.49 19.37
CA LYS A 247 -41.18 -6.02 18.52
C LYS A 247 -40.70 -7.05 17.49
N LEU A 248 -39.48 -6.88 16.96
CA LEU A 248 -38.87 -7.82 16.01
C LEU A 248 -38.46 -9.13 16.68
N GLN A 249 -38.15 -9.10 17.98
CA GLN A 249 -37.81 -10.28 18.75
C GLN A 249 -39.08 -11.11 19.07
N GLU A 250 -40.17 -10.45 19.44
CA GLU A 250 -41.46 -11.11 19.69
C GLU A 250 -42.05 -11.77 18.43
N ASP A 251 -41.86 -11.17 17.25
CA ASP A 251 -42.30 -11.75 15.98
C ASP A 251 -41.47 -13.00 15.59
N PHE A 252 -40.21 -13.09 16.01
CA PHE A 252 -39.34 -14.24 15.75
C PHE A 252 -39.65 -15.43 16.66
N ASP A 253 -39.97 -15.16 17.93
CA ASP A 253 -40.26 -16.19 18.93
C ASP A 253 -41.66 -16.83 18.74
N GLN A 254 -42.51 -16.29 17.86
CA GLN A 254 -43.84 -16.84 17.54
C GLN A 254 -43.85 -17.77 16.30
N GLU A 255 -42.72 -17.93 15.60
CA GLU A 255 -42.61 -18.82 14.42
C GLU A 255 -41.99 -20.21 14.72
N GLU A 256 -41.72 -20.56 15.99
CA GLU A 256 -41.36 -21.93 16.42
C GLU A 256 -42.53 -22.75 16.98
#